data_AF-A0A2C8F4I3-F1
#
_entry.id   AF-A0A2C8F4I3-F1
#
_cell.length_a   1.000
_cell.length_b   1.000
_cell.length_c   1.000
_cell.angle_alpha   90.00
_cell.angle_beta   90.00
_cell.angle_gamma   90.00
#
_symmetry.space_group_name_H-M   'P 1'
#
loop_
_entity.id
_entity.type
_entity.pdbx_description
1 polymer ?
#
loop_
_entity_poly.entity_id
_entity_poly.type
_entity_poly.pdbx_seq_one_letter_code
_entity_poly.pdbx_strand_id
1 'polypeptide(L)' 'MNWLKYVLVAVCLTLMLGFSLGCEQEGPAEKAGKTIDQTVEDVGDSIEDAGDKIEDKLDN' A
#
# COMPACT_ATOMS: atom_id res chain seq x y z
N MET A 1 -39.12 19.03 14.49
CA MET A 1 -37.69 18.84 14.18
C MET A 1 -37.30 17.37 14.26
N ASN A 2 -38.07 16.47 13.63
CA ASN A 2 -37.83 15.03 13.70
C ASN A 2 -37.22 14.47 12.42
N TRP A 3 -37.45 15.14 11.29
CA TRP A 3 -36.86 14.81 10.01
C TRP A 3 -35.33 14.84 10.02
N LEU A 4 -34.74 15.89 10.61
CA LEU A 4 -33.29 16.09 10.61
C LEU A 4 -32.53 14.98 11.38
N LYS A 5 -33.10 14.48 12.48
CA LYS A 5 -32.52 13.35 13.22
C LYS A 5 -32.57 12.04 12.41
N TYR A 6 -33.62 11.80 11.62
CA TYR A 6 -33.68 10.62 10.75
C TYR A 6 -32.69 10.69 9.58
N VAL A 7 -32.51 11.88 9.00
CA VAL A 7 -31.50 12.11 7.95
C VAL A 7 -30.09 11.88 8.49
N LEU A 8 -29.78 12.40 9.68
CA LEU A 8 -28.47 12.25 10.29
C LEU A 8 -28.17 10.77 10.64
N VAL A 9 -29.15 10.04 11.17
CA VAL A 9 -29.02 8.61 11.46
C VAL A 9 -28.83 7.79 10.17
N ALA A 10 -29.54 8.13 9.08
CA ALA A 10 -29.40 7.45 7.80
C ALA A 10 -27.98 7.61 7.21
N VAL A 11 -27.43 8.83 7.25
CA VAL A 11 -26.06 9.11 6.77
C VAL A 11 -25.03 8.32 7.59
N CYS A 12 -25.14 8.31 8.92
CA CYS A 12 -24.25 7.53 9.78
C CYS A 12 -24.30 6.03 9.49
N LEU A 13 -25.50 5.46 9.26
CA LEU A 13 -25.65 4.04 8.91
C LEU A 13 -24.99 3.71 7.57
N THR A 14 -25.12 4.58 6.56
CA THR A 14 -24.47 4.36 5.25
C THR A 14 -22.95 4.41 5.32
N LEU A 15 -22.38 5.26 6.19
CA LEU A 15 -20.93 5.36 6.38
C LEU A 15 -20.36 4.14 7.09
N MET A 16 -21.07 3.61 8.10
CA MET A 16 -20.66 2.38 8.78
C MET A 16 -20.67 1.17 7.84
N LEU A 17 -21.67 1.05 6.97
CA LEU A 17 -21.77 -0.05 6.00
C LEU A 17 -20.76 0.07 4.85
N GLY A 18 -20.41 1.30 4.46
CA GLY A 18 -19.39 1.55 3.42
C GLY A 18 -17.97 1.20 3.89
N PHE A 19 -17.68 1.39 5.18
CA PHE A 19 -16.36 1.06 5.75
C PHE A 19 -16.09 -0.45 5.81
N SER A 20 -17.13 -1.27 6.00
CA SER A 20 -17.00 -2.74 6.03
C SER A 20 -16.54 -3.38 4.71
N LEU A 21 -16.64 -2.69 3.56
CA LEU A 21 -16.15 -3.21 2.28
C LEU A 21 -14.63 -2.99 2.09
N GLY A 22 -14.00 -2.16 2.92
CA GLY A 22 -12.58 -1.82 2.82
C GLY A 22 -11.65 -2.59 3.77
N CYS A 23 -12.18 -3.47 4.62
CA CYS A 23 -11.40 -4.04 5.73
C CYS A 23 -10.66 -5.34 5.43
N GLU A 24 -10.84 -6.00 4.27
CA GLU A 24 -10.30 -7.36 4.08
C GLU A 24 -9.58 -7.62 2.75
N GLN A 25 -9.64 -6.71 1.78
CA GLN A 25 -8.86 -6.85 0.54
C GLN A 25 -7.98 -5.63 0.31
N GLU A 26 -6.69 -5.90 0.16
CA GLU A 26 -5.69 -4.91 -0.26
C GLU A 26 -6.21 -4.14 -1.48
N GLY A 27 -6.29 -2.82 -1.33
CA GLY A 27 -6.77 -1.97 -2.40
C GLY A 27 -5.85 -2.02 -3.63
N PRO A 28 -6.34 -1.66 -4.83
CA PRO A 28 -5.54 -1.65 -6.04
C PRO A 28 -4.30 -0.75 -5.93
N ALA A 29 -4.39 0.35 -5.20
CA ALA A 29 -3.26 1.24 -4.93
C ALA A 29 -2.22 0.59 -4.00
N GLU A 30 -2.67 -0.17 -3.00
CA GLU A 30 -1.78 -0.85 -2.04
C GLU A 30 -0.99 -1.96 -2.73
N LYS A 31 -1.65 -2.74 -3.61
CA LYS A 31 -0.98 -3.74 -4.46
C LYS A 31 0.05 -3.12 -5.39
N ALA A 32 -0.30 -2.02 -6.06
CA ALA A 32 0.64 -1.30 -6.92
C ALA A 32 1.83 -0.76 -6.12
N GLY A 33 1.59 -0.20 -4.94
CA GLY A 33 2.64 0.25 -4.02
C GLY A 33 3.60 -0.88 -3.66
N LYS A 34 3.08 -2.06 -3.28
CA LYS A 34 3.91 -3.24 -2.98
C LYS A 34 4.74 -3.70 -4.17
N THR A 35 4.18 -3.74 -5.38
CA THR A 35 4.95 -4.14 -6.57
C THR A 35 6.11 -3.18 -6.85
N ILE A 36 5.88 -1.87 -6.70
CA ILE A 36 6.93 -0.86 -6.90
C ILE A 36 8.01 -1.01 -5.82
N ASP A 37 7.61 -1.17 -4.56
CA ASP A 37 8.53 -1.34 -3.43
C ASP A 37 9.44 -2.57 -3.63
N GLN A 38 8.87 -3.72 -4.00
CA GLN A 38 9.64 -4.93 -4.32
C GLN A 38 10.59 -4.73 -5.50
N THR A 39 10.15 -4.04 -6.56
CA THR A 39 11.01 -3.78 -7.71
C THR A 39 12.20 -2.89 -7.33
N VAL A 40 11.98 -1.92 -6.45
CA VAL A 40 13.05 -1.03 -5.97
C VAL A 40 14.03 -1.80 -5.09
N GLU A 41 13.56 -2.69 -4.23
CA GLU A 41 14.39 -3.58 -3.39
C GLU A 41 15.25 -4.51 -4.27
N ASP A 42 14.66 -5.22 -5.23
CA ASP A 42 15.38 -6.12 -6.14
C ASP A 42 16.48 -5.39 -6.95
N VAL A 43 16.19 -4.16 -7.39
CA VAL A 43 17.15 -3.32 -8.11
C VAL A 43 18.28 -2.85 -7.19
N GLY A 44 17.96 -2.50 -5.95
CA GLY A 44 18.94 -2.12 -4.92
C GLY A 44 19.93 -3.26 -4.66
N ASP A 45 19.41 -4.45 -4.36
CA ASP A 45 20.21 -5.65 -4.11
C ASP A 45 21.10 -5.98 -5.31
N SER A 46 20.57 -5.89 -6.53
CA SER A 46 21.34 -6.15 -7.76
C SER A 46 22.50 -5.15 -7.97
N ILE A 47 22.31 -3.89 -7.56
CA ILE A 47 23.34 -2.85 -7.65
C ILE A 47 24.42 -3.09 -6.59
N GLU A 48 24.03 -3.45 -5.37
CA GLU A 48 24.96 -3.79 -4.28
C GLU A 48 25.82 -5.00 -4.67
N ASP A 49 25.20 -6.09 -5.11
CA ASP A 49 25.88 -7.29 -5.60
C ASP A 49 26.87 -7.01 -6.74
N ALA A 50 26.53 -6.07 -7.62
CA ALA A 50 27.40 -5.66 -8.71
C ALA A 50 28.58 -4.82 -8.21
N GLY A 51 28.35 -3.93 -7.23
CA GLY A 51 29.37 -3.14 -6.55
C GLY A 51 30.38 -4.01 -5.83
N ASP A 52 29.91 -4.95 -5.01
CA ASP A 52 30.74 -5.88 -4.25
C ASP A 52 31.65 -6.70 -5.18
N LYS A 53 31.11 -7.23 -6.29
CA LYS A 53 31.91 -7.97 -7.28
C LYS A 53 32.97 -7.11 -7.98
N ILE A 54 32.77 -5.81 -8.09
CA ILE A 54 33.76 -4.88 -8.67
C ILE A 54 34.84 -4.59 -7.62
N GLU A 55 34.45 -4.37 -6.36
CA GLU A 55 35.37 -4.16 -5.25
C GLU A 55 36.29 -5.38 -5.04
N ASP A 56 35.72 -6.59 -4.98
CA ASP A 56 36.49 -7.85 -4.89
C ASP A 56 37.51 -8.02 -6.03
N LYS A 57 37.21 -7.50 -7.22
CA LYS A 57 38.13 -7.56 -8.38
C LYS A 57 39.18 -6.46 -8.38
N LEU A 58 38.96 -5.36 -7.67
CA LEU A 58 39.90 -4.24 -7.57
C LEU A 58 40.86 -4.42 -6.38
N ASP A 59 40.45 -5.14 -5.35
CA ASP A 59 41.26 -5.45 -4.17
C ASP A 59 42.18 -6.69 -4.35
N ASN A 60 42.07 -7.40 -5.49
CA ASN A 60 42.92 -8.55 -5.87
C ASN A 60 44.02 -8.19 -6.90
#